data_AF-A0A939QAG7-F1
#
_entry.id   AF-A0A939QAG7-F1
#
_cell.length_a   1.000
_cell.length_b   1.000
_cell.length_c   1.000
_cell.angle_alpha   90.00
_cell.angle_beta   90.00
_cell.angle_gamma   90.00
#
_symmetry.space_group_name_H-M   'P 1'
#
loop_
_entity.id
_entity.type
_entity.pdbx_description
1 polymer ?
#
loop_
_entity_poly.entity_id
_entity_poly.type
_entity_poly.pdbx_seq_one_letter_code
_entity_poly.pdbx_strand_id
1 'polypeptide(L)'
;MDIICHVAIADDWEAGARFGEYEVATRGVAWEPGDYIRATDPEHVARVVADVYGDVRLPLLRIDCSVTGLTAYGVEVARVDGTPRIFGAIPMVPEVVTAVVPIPRDQ
;
A
#
# COMPACT_ATOMS: atom_id res chain seq x y z
N MET A 1 15.99 -2.73 7.78
CA MET A 1 14.57 -3.06 7.79
C MET A 1 14.08 -2.84 6.38
N ASP A 2 13.58 -3.88 5.71
CA ASP A 2 13.13 -3.79 4.32
C ASP A 2 11.72 -3.17 4.30
N ILE A 3 11.59 -2.03 3.64
CA ILE A 3 10.35 -1.22 3.59
C ILE A 3 9.88 -1.15 2.15
N ILE A 4 8.61 -1.44 1.94
CA ILE A 4 7.90 -1.24 0.69
C ILE A 4 6.73 -0.31 0.92
N CYS A 5 6.33 0.45 -0.09
CA CYS A 5 5.28 1.44 0.01
C CYS A 5 4.04 1.01 -0.79
N HIS A 6 2.87 1.20 -0.21
CA HIS A 6 1.59 1.20 -0.94
C HIS A 6 1.05 2.63 -1.05
N VAL A 7 0.36 2.94 -2.15
CA VAL A 7 -0.33 4.24 -2.33
C VAL A 7 -1.83 4.02 -2.20
N ALA A 8 -2.42 4.58 -1.15
CA ALA A 8 -3.84 4.48 -0.87
C ALA A 8 -4.56 5.82 -1.10
N ILE A 9 -5.84 5.76 -1.45
CA ILE A 9 -6.75 6.90 -1.27
C ILE A 9 -7.05 7.01 0.22
N ALA A 10 -7.05 8.22 0.77
CA ALA A 10 -7.18 8.44 2.21
C ALA A 10 -8.49 7.85 2.78
N ASP A 11 -9.61 8.02 2.08
CA ASP A 11 -10.92 7.51 2.50
C ASP A 11 -10.94 5.97 2.52
N ASP A 12 -10.35 5.31 1.52
CA ASP A 12 -10.23 3.85 1.48
C ASP A 12 -9.38 3.34 2.66
N TRP A 13 -8.30 4.04 2.98
CA TRP A 13 -7.43 3.71 4.11
C TRP A 13 -8.16 3.85 5.45
N GLU A 14 -8.89 4.96 5.65
CA GLU A 14 -9.70 5.17 6.85
C GLU A 14 -10.79 4.10 7.01
N ALA A 15 -11.40 3.66 5.91
CA ALA A 15 -12.38 2.58 5.94
C ALA A 15 -11.77 1.25 6.42
N GLY A 16 -10.55 0.91 5.98
CA GLY A 16 -9.82 -0.28 6.42
C GLY A 16 -9.53 -0.29 7.92
N ALA A 17 -9.26 0.88 8.52
CA ALA A 17 -8.95 0.98 9.95
C ALA A 17 -10.05 0.44 10.86
N ARG A 18 -11.32 0.42 10.39
CA ARG A 18 -12.46 -0.12 11.14
C ARG A 18 -12.40 -1.63 11.31
N PHE A 19 -11.75 -2.32 10.38
CA PHE A 19 -11.62 -3.78 10.35
C PHE A 19 -10.22 -4.24 10.81
N GLY A 20 -9.27 -3.30 10.94
CA GLY A 20 -7.90 -3.58 11.35
C GLY A 20 -7.00 -4.07 10.21
N GLU A 21 -7.54 -4.15 8.99
CA GLU A 21 -6.87 -4.64 7.80
C GLU A 21 -7.27 -3.79 6.58
N TYR A 22 -6.35 -3.65 5.62
CA TYR A 22 -6.58 -2.92 4.38
C TYR A 22 -6.60 -3.86 3.18
N GLU A 23 -7.71 -3.84 2.43
CA GLU A 23 -8.03 -4.81 1.37
C GLU A 23 -8.27 -4.15 0.01
N VAL A 24 -7.60 -3.03 -0.28
CA VAL A 24 -7.65 -2.41 -1.62
C VAL A 24 -6.34 -2.66 -2.33
N ALA A 25 -6.41 -3.31 -3.48
CA ALA A 25 -5.23 -3.72 -4.21
C ALA A 25 -4.56 -2.55 -4.92
N THR A 26 -5.35 -1.69 -5.54
CA THR A 26 -4.99 -0.37 -6.09
C THR A 26 -6.28 0.44 -6.27
N ARG A 27 -6.20 1.69 -6.76
CA ARG A 27 -7.39 2.56 -6.89
C ARG A 27 -8.56 1.84 -7.57
N GLY A 28 -9.72 1.81 -6.91
CA GLY A 28 -10.95 1.22 -7.44
C GLY A 28 -10.92 -0.31 -7.63
N VAL A 29 -9.90 -1.01 -7.12
CA VAL A 29 -9.75 -2.46 -7.23
C VAL A 29 -9.56 -3.04 -5.83
N ALA A 30 -10.55 -3.75 -5.33
CA ALA A 30 -10.44 -4.53 -4.09
C ALA A 30 -9.40 -5.65 -4.26
N TRP A 31 -8.75 -6.02 -3.17
CA TRP A 31 -7.93 -7.22 -3.12
C TRP A 31 -8.83 -8.45 -3.02
N GLU A 32 -8.48 -9.49 -3.76
CA GLU A 32 -9.11 -10.79 -3.74
C GLU A 32 -8.03 -11.88 -3.69
N PRO A 33 -8.30 -13.05 -3.07
CA PRO A 33 -7.36 -14.16 -3.08
C PRO A 33 -6.94 -14.55 -4.50
N GLY A 34 -5.63 -14.60 -4.74
CA GLY A 34 -5.04 -14.86 -6.07
C GLY A 34 -4.58 -13.61 -6.82
N ASP A 35 -4.91 -12.41 -6.34
CA ASP A 35 -4.29 -11.15 -6.74
C ASP A 35 -3.32 -10.64 -5.64
N TYR A 36 -2.75 -9.45 -5.84
CA TYR A 36 -1.83 -8.80 -4.89
C TYR A 36 -2.11 -7.31 -4.75
N ILE A 37 -1.85 -6.78 -3.55
CA ILE A 37 -1.83 -5.34 -3.32
C ILE A 37 -0.56 -4.76 -3.96
N ARG A 38 -0.75 -3.71 -4.77
CA ARG A 38 0.31 -3.07 -5.54
C ARG A 38 1.20 -2.31 -4.57
N ALA A 39 2.47 -2.69 -4.50
CA ALA A 39 3.48 -2.00 -3.72
C ALA A 39 4.63 -1.54 -4.62
N THR A 40 5.46 -0.66 -4.10
CA THR A 40 6.63 -0.14 -4.79
C THR A 40 7.74 0.19 -3.79
N ASP A 41 8.99 0.29 -4.25
CA ASP A 41 10.05 0.84 -3.39
C ASP A 41 9.82 2.34 -3.12
N PRO A 42 10.28 2.89 -1.98
CA PRO A 42 10.02 4.27 -1.58
C PRO A 42 10.38 5.32 -2.63
N GLU A 43 11.49 5.14 -3.34
CA GLU A 43 11.98 6.02 -4.40
C GLU A 43 11.07 6.09 -5.64
N HIS A 44 10.23 5.08 -5.83
CA HIS A 44 9.35 4.95 -6.99
C HIS A 44 7.91 5.47 -6.74
N VAL A 45 7.59 5.88 -5.50
CA VAL A 45 6.24 6.36 -5.13
C VAL A 45 5.79 7.54 -5.99
N ALA A 46 6.66 8.51 -6.25
CA ALA A 46 6.32 9.67 -7.09
C ALA A 46 5.91 9.26 -8.51
N ARG A 47 6.58 8.25 -9.09
CA ARG A 47 6.23 7.70 -10.39
C ARG A 47 4.88 6.99 -10.36
N VAL A 48 4.62 6.16 -9.34
CA VAL A 48 3.32 5.48 -9.19
C VAL A 48 2.17 6.50 -9.07
N VAL A 49 2.37 7.58 -8.31
CA VAL A 49 1.37 8.66 -8.19
C VAL A 49 1.07 9.30 -9.55
N ALA A 50 2.10 9.58 -10.35
CA ALA A 50 1.93 10.16 -11.68
C ALA A 50 1.24 9.18 -12.66
N ASP A 51 1.73 7.94 -12.73
CA ASP A 51 1.31 6.95 -13.74
C ASP A 51 -0.07 6.35 -13.43
N VAL A 52 -0.37 6.09 -12.15
CA VAL A 52 -1.57 5.34 -11.72
C VAL A 52 -2.64 6.24 -11.14
N TYR A 53 -2.26 7.32 -10.44
CA TYR A 53 -3.18 8.20 -9.71
C TYR A 53 -3.21 9.64 -10.26
N GLY A 54 -2.62 9.91 -11.43
CA GLY A 54 -2.52 11.27 -11.98
C GLY A 54 -3.88 11.96 -12.21
N ASP A 55 -4.93 11.18 -12.47
CA ASP A 55 -6.31 11.62 -12.65
C ASP A 55 -7.11 11.69 -11.34
N VAL A 56 -6.62 11.10 -10.25
CA VAL A 56 -7.31 11.07 -8.95
C VAL A 56 -7.19 12.42 -8.25
N ARG A 57 -8.33 13.04 -7.93
CA ARG A 57 -8.41 14.31 -7.17
C ARG A 57 -8.55 14.13 -5.66
N LEU A 58 -8.74 12.89 -5.20
CA LEU A 58 -8.85 12.57 -3.79
C LEU A 58 -7.46 12.62 -3.11
N PRO A 59 -7.40 12.94 -1.80
CA PRO A 59 -6.16 12.88 -1.03
C PRO A 59 -5.54 11.48 -1.08
N LEU A 60 -4.21 11.43 -1.22
CA LEU A 60 -3.47 10.18 -1.25
C LEU A 60 -2.55 10.05 -0.03
N LEU A 61 -2.33 8.81 0.38
CA LEU A 61 -1.41 8.42 1.43
C LEU A 61 -0.35 7.48 0.86
N ARG A 62 0.89 7.63 1.32
CA ARG A 62 1.94 6.61 1.25
C ARG A 62 1.90 5.81 2.53
N ILE A 63 1.74 4.50 2.42
CA ILE A 63 1.75 3.55 3.53
C ILE A 63 3.08 2.81 3.48
N ASP A 64 3.93 3.03 4.48
CA ASP A 64 5.24 2.38 4.57
C ASP A 64 5.10 1.06 5.36
N CYS A 65 5.30 -0.05 4.66
CA CYS A 65 5.10 -1.39 5.19
C CYS A 65 6.43 -2.12 5.41
N SER A 66 6.59 -2.70 6.59
CA SER A 66 7.67 -3.62 6.95
C SER A 66 7.47 -4.98 6.29
N VAL A 67 8.40 -5.40 5.43
CA VAL A 67 8.35 -6.75 4.82
C VAL A 67 8.43 -7.85 5.88
N THR A 68 9.27 -7.66 6.90
CA THR A 68 9.37 -8.58 8.04
C THR A 68 8.08 -8.60 8.87
N GLY A 69 7.44 -7.44 9.05
CA GLY A 69 6.16 -7.33 9.73
C GLY A 69 5.06 -8.08 9.01
N LEU A 70 4.91 -7.84 7.70
CA LEU A 70 3.96 -8.54 6.84
C LEU A 70 4.15 -10.07 6.94
N THR A 71 5.40 -10.52 6.81
CA THR A 71 5.74 -11.95 6.90
C THR A 71 5.39 -12.53 8.28
N ALA A 72 5.65 -11.80 9.36
CA ALA A 72 5.32 -12.25 10.73
C ALA A 72 3.80 -12.39 10.96
N TYR A 73 2.99 -11.65 10.21
CA TYR A 73 1.53 -11.75 10.20
C TYR A 73 0.99 -12.73 9.14
N GLY A 74 1.87 -13.51 8.50
CA GLY A 74 1.47 -14.51 7.50
C GLY A 74 1.12 -13.93 6.13
N VAL A 75 1.45 -12.67 5.87
CA VAL A 75 1.26 -12.03 4.57
C VAL A 75 2.52 -12.21 3.72
N GLU A 76 2.40 -12.95 2.62
CA GLU A 76 3.51 -13.16 1.70
C GLU A 76 3.84 -11.87 0.94
N VAL A 77 5.14 -11.61 0.80
CA VAL A 77 5.68 -10.57 -0.06
C VAL A 77 6.64 -11.20 -1.05
N ALA A 78 6.42 -10.98 -2.35
CA ALA A 78 7.36 -11.40 -3.38
C ALA A 78 7.73 -10.22 -4.29
N ARG A 79 8.90 -10.31 -4.92
CA ARG A 79 9.30 -9.39 -5.99
C ARG A 79 9.13 -10.07 -7.34
N VAL A 80 8.46 -9.40 -8.26
CA VAL A 80 8.31 -9.85 -9.65
C VAL A 80 8.78 -8.73 -10.56
N ASP A 81 9.75 -9.02 -11.41
CA ASP A 81 10.44 -8.03 -12.26
C ASP A 81 10.99 -6.84 -11.45
N GLY A 82 11.42 -7.11 -10.22
CA GLY A 82 11.97 -6.12 -9.27
C GLY A 82 10.93 -5.39 -8.44
N THR A 83 9.65 -5.41 -8.81
CA THR A 83 8.56 -4.72 -8.09
C THR A 83 7.98 -5.59 -6.98
N PRO A 84 7.83 -5.06 -5.74
CA PRO A 84 7.22 -5.80 -4.64
C PRO A 84 5.71 -5.98 -4.83
N ARG A 85 5.20 -7.12 -4.38
CA ARG A 85 3.79 -7.51 -4.38
C ARG A 85 3.43 -8.07 -3.01
N ILE A 86 2.30 -7.63 -2.47
CA ILE A 86 1.79 -8.08 -1.16
C ILE A 86 0.61 -9.02 -1.42
N PHE A 87 0.72 -10.30 -1.09
CA PHE A 87 -0.29 -11.33 -1.37
C PHE A 87 -1.21 -11.56 -0.17
N GLY A 88 -1.88 -10.50 0.26
CA GLY A 88 -2.79 -10.50 1.39
C GLY A 88 -3.25 -9.09 1.73
N ALA A 89 -4.30 -9.00 2.53
CA ALA A 89 -4.66 -7.76 3.21
C ALA A 89 -3.46 -7.23 4.01
N ILE A 90 -3.35 -5.91 4.19
CA ILE A 90 -2.29 -5.30 5.02
C ILE A 90 -2.84 -5.15 6.45
N PRO A 91 -2.30 -5.87 7.46
CA PRO A 91 -2.66 -5.61 8.85
C PRO A 91 -2.27 -4.19 9.26
N MET A 92 -3.19 -3.45 9.84
CA MET A 92 -2.99 -2.04 10.21
C MET A 92 -2.43 -1.91 11.63
N VAL A 93 -1.32 -2.60 11.88
CA VAL A 93 -0.62 -2.65 13.18
C VAL A 93 0.79 -2.08 13.05
N PRO A 94 1.39 -1.51 14.11
CA PRO A 94 2.69 -0.83 14.03
C PRO A 94 3.86 -1.70 13.54
N GLU A 95 3.79 -3.01 13.76
CA GLU A 95 4.78 -3.98 13.29
C GLU A 95 4.80 -4.10 11.76
N VAL A 96 3.65 -3.88 11.13
CA VAL A 96 3.45 -3.94 9.68
C VAL A 96 3.51 -2.54 9.09
N VAL A 97 2.70 -1.60 9.57
CA VAL A 97 2.60 -0.23 9.06
C VAL A 97 3.48 0.69 9.89
N THR A 98 4.66 0.98 9.37
CA THR A 98 5.68 1.78 10.06
C THR A 98 5.48 3.29 9.92
N ALA A 99 4.78 3.73 8.86
CA ALA A 99 4.38 5.12 8.68
C ALA A 99 3.18 5.25 7.74
N VAL A 100 2.39 6.29 7.96
CA VAL A 100 1.32 6.75 7.06
C VAL A 100 1.59 8.22 6.76
N VAL A 101 1.92 8.52 5.51
CA VAL A 101 2.41 9.84 5.10
C VAL A 101 1.50 10.43 4.03
N PRO A 102 0.85 11.59 4.25
CA PRO A 102 0.13 12.29 3.21
C PRO A 102 1.05 12.63 2.02
N ILE A 103 0.59 12.34 0.81
CA ILE A 103 1.31 12.71 -0.41
C ILE A 103 0.81 14.10 -0.84
N PRO A 104 1.68 15.13 -0.87
CA PRO A 104 1.31 16.44 -1.37
C PRO A 104 0.86 16.35 -2.83
N ARG A 105 -0.21 17.06 -3.16
CA ARG A 105 -0.66 17.26 -4.54
C ARG A 105 -0.55 18.74 -4.84
N ASP A 106 0.24 19.09 -5.84
CA ASP A 106 0.18 20.42 -6.44
C ASP A 106 -1.20 20.51 -7.11
N GLN A 107 -2.08 21.36 -6.56
CA GLN A 107 -3.40 21.63 -7.13
C GLN A 107 -3.31 22.52 -8.36
#